data_AF-A0A4Q3FV17-F1
#
_entry.id   AF-A0A4Q3FV17-F1
#
_cell.length_a   1.000
_cell.length_b   1.000
_cell.length_c   1.000
_cell.angle_alpha   90.00
_cell.angle_beta   90.00
_cell.angle_gamma   90.00
#
_symmetry.space_group_name_H-M   'P 1'
#
loop_
_entity.id
_entity.type
_entity.pdbx_description
1 polymer ?
#
loop_
_entity_poly.entity_id
_entity_poly.type
_entity_poly.pdbx_seq_one_letter_code
_entity_poly.pdbx_strand_id
1 'polypeptide(L)'
;MKRHISNKRGFPSCYASSGMTRRRLLANLLVGLGLAIVCAWAFTAVFASLGSQTDWSKAWDYRETLWRGWLMTLGISIAALIGSLVFGLLFLFGQRSPLVVVRWTCRAFLELIRDTPLLVQLLVGYFVIFAPLFSRSLTEIGWDDKLIIGVIL
;
A
#
# COMPACT_ATOMS: atom_id res chain seq x y z
N MET A 1 -37.12 46.31 -36.45
CA MET A 1 -38.32 45.44 -36.37
C MET A 1 -37.86 44.02 -36.04
N LYS A 2 -38.28 43.49 -34.86
CA LYS A 2 -38.28 42.08 -34.40
C LYS A 2 -36.95 41.29 -34.45
N ARG A 3 -36.38 40.92 -33.29
CA ARG A 3 -36.65 39.66 -32.53
C ARG A 3 -36.21 38.43 -33.36
N HIS A 4 -35.47 37.43 -32.89
CA HIS A 4 -35.32 36.86 -31.56
C HIS A 4 -34.40 35.61 -31.69
N ILE A 5 -33.60 35.34 -30.64
CA ILE A 5 -33.47 34.02 -29.97
C ILE A 5 -32.55 32.93 -30.57
N SER A 6 -31.52 32.64 -29.75
CA SER A 6 -30.98 31.33 -29.35
C SER A 6 -30.37 30.44 -30.42
N ASN A 7 -29.06 30.63 -30.61
CA ASN A 7 -28.18 29.56 -31.04
C ASN A 7 -28.11 28.50 -29.92
N LYS A 8 -28.93 27.45 -30.04
CA LYS A 8 -28.82 26.26 -29.19
C LYS A 8 -27.48 25.58 -29.49
N ARG A 9 -26.54 25.75 -28.57
CA ARG A 9 -25.34 24.92 -28.44
C ARG A 9 -25.78 23.45 -28.47
N GLY A 10 -25.62 22.82 -29.63
CA GLY A 10 -25.68 21.38 -29.75
C GLY A 10 -24.46 20.81 -29.04
N PHE A 11 -24.61 20.52 -27.75
CA PHE A 11 -23.75 19.54 -27.12
C PHE A 11 -24.09 18.20 -27.79
N PRO A 12 -23.14 17.52 -28.46
CA PRO A 12 -23.35 16.15 -28.85
C PRO A 12 -23.44 15.36 -27.54
N SER A 13 -24.66 15.02 -27.16
CA SER A 13 -24.91 14.06 -26.09
C SER A 13 -24.50 12.68 -26.62
N CYS A 14 -23.19 12.45 -26.72
CA CYS A 14 -22.56 11.16 -27.04
C CYS A 14 -22.65 10.15 -25.87
N TYR A 15 -23.57 10.37 -24.93
CA TYR A 15 -24.14 9.33 -24.10
C TYR A 15 -25.51 8.93 -24.66
N ALA A 16 -25.61 8.78 -25.97
CA ALA A 16 -26.70 8.03 -26.59
C ALA A 16 -26.51 6.58 -26.12
N SER A 17 -27.28 6.23 -25.08
CA SER A 17 -27.47 4.87 -24.59
C SER A 17 -27.48 3.92 -25.79
N SER A 18 -26.40 3.15 -25.93
CA SER A 18 -26.36 2.08 -26.93
C SER A 18 -27.51 1.16 -26.55
N GLY A 19 -28.59 1.22 -27.33
CA GLY A 19 -29.79 0.45 -27.13
C GLY A 19 -29.48 -1.01 -27.37
N MET A 20 -28.81 -1.66 -26.41
CA MET A 20 -28.81 -3.10 -26.33
C MET A 20 -30.28 -3.51 -26.27
N THR A 21 -30.77 -4.09 -27.37
CA THR A 21 -32.08 -4.73 -27.46
C THR A 21 -32.38 -5.39 -26.12
N ARG A 22 -33.50 -5.09 -25.46
CA ARG A 22 -33.79 -5.54 -24.07
C ARG A 22 -33.44 -7.02 -23.84
N ARG A 23 -33.65 -7.87 -24.86
CA ARG A 23 -33.26 -9.29 -24.88
C ARG A 23 -31.75 -9.56 -24.72
N ARG A 24 -30.87 -8.78 -25.36
CA ARG A 24 -29.40 -8.89 -25.24
C ARG A 24 -28.91 -8.38 -23.89
N LEU A 25 -29.50 -7.31 -23.36
CA LEU A 25 -29.23 -6.85 -22.01
C LEU A 25 -29.63 -7.90 -20.97
N LEU A 26 -30.83 -8.47 -21.09
CA LEU A 26 -31.29 -9.55 -20.22
C LEU A 26 -30.40 -10.79 -20.35
N ALA A 27 -29.98 -11.18 -21.57
CA ALA A 27 -29.06 -12.30 -21.77
C ALA A 27 -27.70 -12.06 -21.08
N ASN A 28 -27.10 -10.88 -21.23
CA ASN A 28 -25.83 -10.55 -20.58
C ASN A 28 -25.94 -10.49 -19.06
N LEU A 29 -27.07 -9.98 -18.53
CA LEU A 29 -27.33 -9.97 -17.09
C LEU A 29 -27.51 -11.39 -16.54
N LEU A 30 -28.22 -12.26 -17.26
CA LEU A 30 -28.39 -13.66 -16.87
C LEU A 30 -27.06 -14.43 -16.89
N VAL A 31 -26.23 -14.22 -17.92
CA VAL A 31 -24.89 -14.82 -18.00
C VAL A 31 -23.97 -14.27 -16.91
N GLY A 32 -24.00 -12.96 -16.64
CA GLY A 32 -23.23 -12.32 -15.58
C GLY A 32 -23.63 -12.82 -14.19
N LEU A 33 -24.93 -12.97 -13.92
CA LEU A 33 -25.44 -13.55 -12.67
C LEU A 33 -25.05 -15.03 -12.55
N GLY A 34 -25.14 -15.81 -13.63
CA GLY A 34 -24.71 -17.20 -13.66
C GLY A 34 -23.22 -17.35 -13.34
N LEU A 35 -22.36 -16.55 -13.98
CA LEU A 35 -20.92 -16.50 -13.68
C LEU A 35 -20.64 -16.10 -12.24
N ALA A 36 -21.32 -15.08 -11.72
CA ALA A 36 -21.16 -14.65 -10.33
C ALA A 36 -21.55 -15.75 -9.33
N ILE A 37 -22.66 -16.47 -9.60
CA ILE A 37 -23.11 -17.60 -8.78
C ILE A 37 -22.08 -18.74 -8.83
N VAL A 38 -21.56 -19.07 -10.01
CA VAL A 38 -20.54 -20.12 -10.17
C VAL A 38 -19.24 -19.73 -9.47
N CYS A 39 -18.78 -18.49 -9.60
CA CYS A 39 -17.60 -17.99 -8.90
C CYS A 39 -17.81 -18.00 -7.37
N ALA A 40 -18.97 -17.57 -6.90
CA ALA A 40 -19.31 -17.60 -5.47
C ALA A 40 -19.36 -19.04 -4.95
N TRP A 41 -19.97 -19.96 -5.69
CA TRP A 41 -20.02 -21.38 -5.34
C TRP A 41 -18.63 -22.04 -5.35
N ALA A 42 -17.79 -21.72 -6.34
CA ALA A 42 -16.42 -22.20 -6.39
C ALA A 42 -15.60 -21.68 -5.21
N PHE A 43 -15.75 -20.39 -4.87
CA PHE A 43 -15.10 -19.78 -3.72
C PHE A 43 -15.52 -20.44 -2.40
N THR A 44 -16.82 -20.66 -2.20
CA THR A 44 -17.32 -21.33 -0.98
C THR A 44 -16.97 -22.81 -0.93
N ALA A 45 -16.93 -23.52 -2.06
CA ALA A 45 -16.52 -24.92 -2.12
C ALA A 45 -15.03 -25.09 -1.76
N VAL A 46 -14.16 -24.20 -2.27
CA VAL A 46 -12.74 -24.19 -1.89
C VAL A 46 -12.59 -23.89 -0.39
N PHE A 47 -13.32 -22.89 0.12
CA PHE A 47 -13.31 -22.59 1.56
C PHE A 47 -13.92 -23.69 2.43
N ALA A 48 -14.90 -24.43 1.94
CA ALA A 48 -15.46 -25.58 2.65
C ALA A 48 -14.49 -26.78 2.66
N SER A 49 -13.64 -26.91 1.64
CA SER A 49 -12.58 -27.94 1.58
C SER A 49 -11.40 -27.63 2.51
N LEU A 50 -11.20 -26.35 2.87
CA LEU A 50 -10.34 -25.91 3.96
C LEU A 50 -11.08 -26.20 5.27
N GLY A 51 -11.03 -27.46 5.71
CA GLY A 51 -11.85 -28.02 6.80
C GLY A 51 -12.03 -27.10 8.01
N SER A 52 -13.16 -27.25 8.70
CA SER A 52 -13.68 -26.46 9.83
C SER A 52 -12.81 -26.52 11.10
N GLN A 53 -11.50 -26.30 10.96
CA GLN A 53 -10.49 -26.36 12.01
C GLN A 53 -10.26 -24.96 12.56
N THR A 54 -11.33 -24.28 13.01
CA THR A 54 -11.15 -23.06 13.82
C THR A 54 -10.72 -23.46 15.23
N ASP A 55 -9.55 -24.12 15.32
CA ASP A 55 -8.93 -24.58 16.54
C ASP A 55 -8.17 -23.42 17.19
N TRP A 56 -8.89 -22.56 17.91
CA TRP A 56 -8.31 -21.45 18.68
C TRP A 56 -7.26 -21.91 19.70
N SER A 57 -7.25 -23.20 20.06
CA SER A 57 -6.21 -23.82 20.88
C SER A 57 -4.81 -23.63 20.28
N LYS A 58 -4.65 -23.74 18.96
CA LYS A 58 -3.33 -23.57 18.33
C LYS A 58 -2.85 -22.12 18.41
N ALA A 59 -3.77 -21.15 18.30
CA ALA A 59 -3.42 -19.74 18.51
C ALA A 59 -2.90 -19.49 19.93
N TRP A 60 -3.43 -20.21 20.92
CA TRP A 60 -2.98 -20.15 22.31
C TRP A 60 -1.60 -20.79 22.54
N ASP A 61 -1.28 -21.85 21.80
CA ASP A 61 0.04 -22.50 21.86
C ASP A 61 1.16 -21.56 21.38
N TYR A 62 0.89 -20.74 20.36
CA TYR A 62 1.86 -19.76 19.81
C TYR A 62 1.85 -18.39 20.49
N ARG A 63 1.18 -18.23 21.64
CA ARG A 63 1.05 -16.95 22.35
C ARG A 63 2.39 -16.26 22.63
N GLU A 64 3.44 -17.02 22.92
CA GLU A 64 4.77 -16.47 23.26
C GLU A 64 5.44 -15.87 22.02
N THR A 65 5.35 -16.55 20.87
CA THR A 65 5.81 -16.03 19.59
C THR A 65 5.02 -14.81 19.16
N LEU A 66 3.69 -14.81 19.35
CA LEU A 66 2.83 -13.65 19.07
C LEU A 66 3.18 -12.47 19.97
N TRP A 67 3.43 -12.71 21.26
CA TRP A 67 3.83 -11.67 22.21
C TRP A 67 5.20 -11.08 21.89
N ARG A 68 6.16 -11.93 21.52
CA ARG A 68 7.49 -11.49 21.07
C ARG A 68 7.40 -10.68 19.78
N GLY A 69 6.62 -11.14 18.81
CA GLY A 69 6.36 -10.39 17.57
C GLY A 69 5.71 -9.04 17.86
N TRP A 70 4.73 -8.99 18.76
CA TRP A 70 4.08 -7.76 19.19
C TRP A 70 5.07 -6.76 19.82
N LEU A 71 5.89 -7.22 20.77
CA LEU A 71 6.94 -6.38 21.37
C LEU A 71 7.93 -5.86 20.33
N MET A 72 8.31 -6.68 19.35
CA MET A 72 9.18 -6.27 18.25
C MET A 72 8.53 -5.19 17.38
N THR A 73 7.25 -5.34 17.01
CA THR A 73 6.53 -4.29 16.26
C THR A 73 6.45 -2.98 17.03
N LEU A 74 6.25 -3.06 18.35
CA LEU A 74 6.20 -1.89 19.23
C LEU A 74 7.58 -1.22 19.34
N GLY A 75 8.65 -1.99 19.51
CA GLY A 75 10.02 -1.49 19.53
C GLY A 75 10.41 -0.80 18.23
N ILE A 76 10.13 -1.43 17.08
CA ILE A 76 10.38 -0.83 15.75
C ILE A 76 9.56 0.44 15.57
N SER A 77 8.29 0.45 15.99
CA SER A 77 7.41 1.62 15.87
C SER A 77 7.90 2.80 16.69
N ILE A 78 8.36 2.56 17.93
CA ILE A 78 8.92 3.63 18.79
C ILE A 78 10.22 4.16 18.18
N ALA A 79 11.11 3.28 17.72
CA ALA A 79 12.35 3.69 17.07
C ALA A 79 12.08 4.52 15.81
N ALA A 80 11.14 4.10 14.97
CA ALA A 80 10.71 4.82 13.79
C ALA A 80 10.05 6.17 14.15
N LEU A 81 9.25 6.22 15.22
CA LEU A 81 8.62 7.44 15.70
C LEU A 81 9.68 8.47 16.12
N ILE A 82 10.61 8.08 16.98
CA ILE A 82 11.70 8.96 17.45
C ILE A 82 12.55 9.43 16.26
N GLY A 83 12.94 8.50 15.37
CA GLY A 83 13.69 8.82 14.17
C GLY A 83 12.96 9.82 13.27
N SER A 84 11.68 9.56 12.99
CA SER A 84 10.84 10.46 12.18
C SER A 84 10.69 11.84 12.80
N LEU A 85 10.62 11.93 14.13
CA LEU A 85 10.52 13.20 14.85
C LEU A 85 11.81 14.00 14.68
N VAL A 86 12.97 13.36 14.90
CA VAL A 86 14.29 14.00 14.74
C VAL A 86 14.48 14.49 13.30
N PHE A 87 14.28 13.62 12.30
CA PHE A 87 14.42 14.01 10.89
C PHE A 87 13.39 15.06 10.49
N GLY A 88 12.14 14.93 10.94
CA GLY A 88 11.07 15.90 10.69
C GLY A 88 11.42 17.29 11.25
N LEU A 89 11.96 17.37 12.46
CA LEU A 89 12.44 18.62 13.06
C LEU A 89 13.63 19.19 12.28
N LEU A 90 14.61 18.37 11.88
CA LEU A 90 15.74 18.81 11.08
C LEU A 90 15.29 19.43 9.75
N PHE A 91 14.38 18.78 9.02
CA PHE A 91 13.84 19.33 7.78
C PHE A 91 12.98 20.58 8.01
N LEU A 92 12.26 20.67 9.13
CA LEU A 92 11.53 21.87 9.50
C LEU A 92 12.47 23.06 9.72
N PHE A 93 13.57 22.87 10.47
CA PHE A 93 14.58 23.90 10.64
C PHE A 93 15.28 24.25 9.33
N GLY A 94 15.57 23.25 8.49
CA GLY A 94 16.14 23.45 7.15
C GLY A 94 15.27 24.33 6.25
N GLN A 95 13.94 24.18 6.30
CA GLN A 95 13.01 25.04 5.57
C GLN A 95 12.96 26.49 6.09
N ARG A 96 13.28 26.70 7.37
CA ARG A 96 13.33 28.04 8.01
C ARG A 96 14.69 28.71 7.86
N SER A 97 15.67 28.03 7.28
CA SER A 97 17.00 28.59 7.04
C SER A 97 16.94 29.81 6.09
N PRO A 98 17.74 30.85 6.34
CA PRO A 98 17.85 32.00 5.42
C PRO A 98 18.53 31.62 4.09
N LEU A 99 19.22 30.47 4.03
CA LEU A 99 19.84 29.97 2.81
C LEU A 99 18.78 29.42 1.85
N VAL A 100 18.59 30.12 0.72
CA VAL A 100 17.59 29.77 -0.30
C VAL A 100 17.78 28.35 -0.84
N VAL A 101 19.03 27.92 -1.01
CA VAL A 101 19.38 26.57 -1.51
C VAL A 101 18.89 25.49 -0.55
N VAL A 102 19.21 25.62 0.74
CA VAL A 102 18.81 24.64 1.77
C VAL A 102 17.29 24.51 1.84
N ARG A 103 16.59 25.65 1.84
CA ARG A 103 15.13 25.69 1.87
C ARG A 103 14.51 24.97 0.66
N TRP A 104 15.04 25.21 -0.54
CA TRP A 104 14.55 24.56 -1.76
C TRP A 104 14.83 23.06 -1.75
N THR A 105 16.04 22.63 -1.36
CA THR A 105 16.39 21.22 -1.28
C THR A 105 15.52 20.47 -0.27
N CYS A 106 15.31 21.02 0.93
CA CYS A 106 14.44 20.40 1.93
C CYS A 106 12.99 20.31 1.44
N ARG A 107 12.49 21.34 0.74
CA ARG A 107 11.13 21.34 0.19
C ARG A 107 10.97 20.30 -0.92
N ALA A 108 11.88 20.28 -1.89
CA ALA A 108 11.87 19.33 -3.00
C ALA A 108 11.98 17.88 -2.51
N PHE A 109 12.85 17.62 -1.53
CA PHE A 109 12.99 16.30 -0.93
C PHE A 109 11.69 15.80 -0.27
N LEU A 110 11.01 16.66 0.49
CA LEU A 110 9.75 16.30 1.16
C LEU A 110 8.59 16.13 0.18
N GLU A 111 8.54 16.93 -0.88
CA GLU A 111 7.54 16.82 -1.95
C GLU A 111 7.70 15.47 -2.68
N LEU A 112 8.94 15.15 -3.09
CA LEU A 112 9.27 13.88 -3.74
C LEU A 112 8.86 12.67 -2.89
N ILE A 113 9.21 12.64 -1.60
CA ILE A 113 8.89 11.51 -0.71
C ILE A 113 7.38 11.31 -0.56
N ARG A 114 6.60 12.39 -0.50
CA ARG A 114 5.15 12.33 -0.33
C ARG A 114 4.43 11.88 -1.60
N ASP A 115 5.00 12.19 -2.75
CA ASP A 115 4.43 11.85 -4.05
C ASP A 115 4.81 10.42 -4.50
N THR A 116 5.82 9.80 -3.89
CA THR A 116 6.19 8.40 -4.16
C THR A 116 5.33 7.40 -3.37
N PRO A 117 4.80 6.34 -4.01
CA PRO A 117 4.08 5.28 -3.30
C PRO A 117 4.97 4.64 -2.22
N LEU A 118 4.44 4.48 -1.00
CA LEU A 118 5.18 3.93 0.14
C LEU A 118 5.77 2.54 -0.15
N LEU A 119 5.10 1.75 -0.99
CA LEU A 119 5.60 0.44 -1.43
C LEU A 119 6.91 0.56 -2.22
N VAL A 120 7.01 1.55 -3.12
CA VAL A 120 8.23 1.80 -3.91
C VAL A 120 9.36 2.26 -2.99
N GLN A 121 9.05 3.14 -2.04
CA GLN A 121 10.03 3.62 -1.07
C GLN A 121 10.58 2.47 -0.21
N LEU A 122 9.72 1.55 0.23
CA LEU A 122 10.15 0.36 0.99
C LEU A 122 10.97 -0.61 0.13
N LEU A 123 10.57 -0.82 -1.13
CA LEU A 123 11.30 -1.69 -2.06
C LEU A 123 12.71 -1.14 -2.35
N VAL A 124 12.81 0.13 -2.72
CA VAL A 124 14.11 0.79 -2.98
C VAL A 124 14.93 0.84 -1.70
N GLY A 125 14.31 1.19 -0.57
CA GLY A 125 14.97 1.20 0.74
C GLY A 125 15.58 -0.15 1.10
N TYR A 126 14.86 -1.26 0.86
CA TYR A 126 15.38 -2.59 1.14
C TYR A 126 16.43 -3.04 0.10
N PHE A 127 16.09 -3.02 -1.19
CA PHE A 127 16.91 -3.64 -2.23
C PHE A 127 18.10 -2.79 -2.67
N VAL A 128 17.98 -1.46 -2.66
CA VAL A 128 19.03 -0.55 -3.15
C VAL A 128 19.89 -0.02 -2.02
N ILE A 129 19.32 0.18 -0.83
CA ILE A 129 20.06 0.72 0.32
C ILE A 129 20.43 -0.40 1.28
N PHE A 130 19.47 -1.05 1.93
CA PHE A 130 19.76 -2.01 3.00
C PHE A 130 20.57 -3.22 2.51
N ALA A 131 20.16 -3.86 1.42
CA ALA A 131 20.79 -5.08 0.93
C ALA A 131 22.27 -4.88 0.51
N PRO A 132 22.67 -3.86 -0.27
CA PRO A 132 24.08 -3.69 -0.64
C PRO A 132 24.88 -2.84 0.36
N LEU A 133 24.29 -1.79 0.95
CA LEU A 133 25.03 -0.86 1.82
C LEU A 133 25.10 -1.36 3.26
N PHE A 134 23.97 -1.81 3.81
CA PHE A 134 23.89 -2.18 5.21
C PHE A 134 24.31 -3.65 5.43
N SER A 135 23.84 -4.57 4.59
CA SER A 135 24.16 -6.00 4.77
C SER A 135 25.66 -6.29 4.59
N ARG A 136 26.28 -5.76 3.52
CA ARG A 136 27.72 -5.94 3.29
C ARG A 136 28.58 -5.27 4.35
N SER A 137 28.19 -4.07 4.78
CA SER A 137 28.94 -3.34 5.80
C SER A 137 28.85 -4.03 7.18
N LEU A 138 27.77 -4.74 7.48
CA LEU A 138 27.65 -5.55 8.70
C LEU A 138 28.51 -6.83 8.64
N THR A 139 28.52 -7.53 7.51
CA THR A 139 29.40 -8.69 7.26
C THR A 139 30.88 -8.30 7.44
N GLU A 140 31.31 -7.15 6.92
CA GLU A 140 32.69 -6.66 7.10
C GLU A 140 33.05 -6.29 8.55
N ILE A 141 32.07 -5.97 9.41
CA ILE A 141 32.26 -5.74 10.85
C ILE A 141 32.40 -7.09 11.62
N GLY A 142 32.44 -8.23 10.91
CA GLY A 142 32.59 -9.56 11.49
C GLY A 142 31.31 -10.12 12.09
N TRP A 143 30.16 -9.54 11.75
CA TRP A 143 28.84 -10.06 12.12
C TRP A 143 28.38 -11.12 11.11
N ASP A 144 29.13 -12.21 11.00
CA ASP A 144 28.74 -13.32 10.12
C ASP A 144 28.18 -14.53 10.89
N ASP A 145 27.08 -15.02 10.30
CA ASP A 145 26.49 -16.35 10.35
C ASP A 145 25.54 -16.76 11.48
N LYS A 146 25.47 -16.10 12.66
CA LYS A 146 24.62 -16.62 13.76
C LYS A 146 23.77 -15.64 14.57
N LEU A 147 24.07 -14.34 14.60
CA LEU A 147 23.32 -13.40 15.45
C LEU A 147 21.94 -13.01 14.89
N ILE A 148 21.75 -13.05 13.58
CA ILE A 148 20.45 -12.74 12.93
C ILE A 148 19.50 -13.95 12.95
N ILE A 149 20.04 -15.17 12.89
CA ILE A 149 19.25 -16.41 13.02
C ILE A 149 18.57 -16.48 14.40
N GLY A 150 19.20 -15.96 15.48
CA GLY A 150 18.69 -16.01 16.86
C GLY A 150 17.66 -14.95 17.28
N VAL A 151 17.45 -13.87 16.52
CA VAL A 151 16.30 -12.97 16.73
C VAL A 151 15.05 -13.49 16.00
N ILE A 152 15.26 -14.35 15.01
CA ILE A 152 14.26 -14.83 14.06
C ILE A 152 13.81 -16.29 14.32
N LEU A 153 14.48 -17.05 15.21
CA LEU A 153 13.95 -18.26 15.84
C LEU A 153 13.42 -17.97 17.25
#